data_AF-A0A945TQK2-F1
#
_entry.id   AF-A0A945TQK2-F1
#
_cell.length_a   1.000
_cell.length_b   1.000
_cell.length_c   1.000
_cell.angle_alpha   90.00
_cell.angle_beta   90.00
_cell.angle_gamma   90.00
#
_symmetry.space_group_name_H-M   'P 1'
#
loop_
_entity.id
_entity.type
_entity.pdbx_description
1 polymer ?
#
loop_
_entity_poly.entity_id
_entity_poly.type
_entity_poly.pdbx_seq_one_letter_code
_entity_poly.pdbx_strand_id
1 'polypeptide(L)'
;MLISERYGGMDIGERKVIDSRTESSMASSWREYLCVERLGDEEFELTVRGYGYLGEVADYADEDGDFELPEEIDGQYVAGVEDGEFIVGGDLVIQSEDDGSVRFSNSSQIEVTEWLEQVKGLFHIRSETVQF
;
A
#
# COMPACT_ATOMS: atom_id res chain seq x y z
N MET A 1 9.10 18.66 -6.45
CA MET A 1 8.58 18.02 -7.68
C MET A 1 7.18 17.54 -7.34
N LEU A 2 6.17 18.21 -7.90
CA LEU A 2 4.78 18.09 -7.45
C LEU A 2 4.20 16.72 -7.79
N ILE A 3 3.30 16.22 -6.93
CA ILE A 3 2.53 15.00 -7.19
C ILE A 3 1.74 15.16 -8.50
N SER A 4 1.18 16.34 -8.77
CA SER A 4 0.48 16.64 -10.02
C SER A 4 1.37 16.60 -11.27
N GLU A 5 2.66 16.95 -11.17
CA GLU A 5 3.60 16.88 -12.30
C GLU A 5 4.09 15.44 -12.56
N ARG A 6 4.26 14.65 -11.50
CA ARG A 6 4.73 13.26 -11.59
C ARG A 6 3.61 12.27 -11.95
N TYR A 7 2.38 12.58 -11.54
CA TYR A 7 1.21 11.70 -11.65
C TYR A 7 0.07 12.30 -12.48
N GLY A 8 0.25 13.48 -13.10
CA GLY A 8 -0.73 14.09 -14.00
C GLY A 8 -1.02 13.29 -15.27
N GLY A 9 -0.19 12.28 -15.58
CA GLY A 9 -0.43 11.31 -16.66
C GLY A 9 -1.26 10.09 -16.27
N MET A 10 -1.76 10.00 -15.03
CA MET A 10 -2.64 8.91 -14.59
C MET A 10 -4.03 9.05 -15.20
N ASP A 11 -4.66 7.97 -15.65
CA ASP A 11 -6.07 8.01 -16.06
C ASP A 11 -7.00 8.14 -14.83
N ILE A 12 -8.25 8.56 -15.05
CA ILE A 12 -9.22 8.66 -13.96
C ILE A 12 -9.60 7.24 -13.51
N GLY A 13 -9.47 6.97 -12.21
CA GLY A 13 -9.59 5.65 -11.61
C GLY A 13 -8.28 4.84 -11.64
N GLU A 14 -7.20 5.38 -12.21
CA GLU A 14 -5.89 4.73 -12.12
C GLU A 14 -5.33 4.88 -10.70
N ARG A 15 -4.74 3.81 -10.18
CA ARG A 15 -4.05 3.76 -8.89
C ARG A 15 -2.58 3.43 -9.08
N LYS A 16 -1.71 4.11 -8.36
CA LYS A 16 -0.27 3.82 -8.31
C LYS A 16 0.23 3.75 -6.88
N VAL A 17 1.05 2.74 -6.61
CA VAL A 17 1.85 2.67 -5.39
C VAL A 17 2.99 3.68 -5.51
N ILE A 18 3.07 4.59 -4.55
CA ILE A 18 4.09 5.65 -4.51
C ILE A 18 5.17 5.39 -3.47
N ASP A 19 4.85 4.60 -2.44
CA ASP A 19 5.77 4.17 -1.39
C ASP A 19 5.27 2.88 -0.74
N SER A 20 6.16 2.18 -0.04
CA SER A 20 5.80 0.97 0.70
C SER A 20 6.64 0.88 1.97
N ARG A 21 6.04 0.39 3.06
CA ARG A 21 6.76 0.09 4.30
C ARG A 21 6.46 -1.30 4.81
N THR A 22 7.37 -1.83 5.61
CA THR A 22 7.13 -3.03 6.41
C THR A 22 6.91 -2.59 7.84
N GLU A 23 5.71 -2.80 8.36
CA GLU A 23 5.43 -2.71 9.78
C GLU A 23 5.68 -4.04 10.45
N SER A 24 5.94 -3.94 11.74
CA SER A 24 5.99 -5.09 12.62
C SER A 24 5.45 -4.70 13.99
N SER A 25 4.49 -5.45 14.47
CA SER A 25 4.10 -5.47 15.87
C SER A 25 4.89 -6.55 16.62
N MET A 26 4.67 -6.68 17.93
CA MET A 26 5.22 -7.81 18.69
C MET A 26 4.73 -9.17 18.20
N ALA A 27 3.65 -9.21 17.42
CA ALA A 27 2.99 -10.43 16.99
C ALA A 27 3.18 -10.78 15.51
N SER A 28 3.32 -9.79 14.61
CA SER A 28 3.32 -10.00 13.15
C SER A 28 3.94 -8.81 12.42
N SER A 29 4.39 -9.02 11.20
CA SER A 29 5.01 -8.07 10.30
C SER A 29 4.29 -8.05 8.97
N TRP A 30 3.73 -6.91 8.58
CA TRP A 30 2.99 -6.75 7.34
C TRP A 30 3.50 -5.57 6.51
N ARG A 31 3.26 -5.60 5.20
CA ARG A 31 3.62 -4.54 4.27
C ARG A 31 2.42 -3.68 3.95
N GLU A 32 2.64 -2.40 4.11
CA GLU A 32 1.70 -1.36 3.76
C GLU A 32 2.22 -0.57 2.58
N TYR A 33 1.31 -0.19 1.70
CA TYR A 33 1.56 0.48 0.45
C TYR A 33 0.80 1.79 0.45
N LEU A 34 1.53 2.89 0.32
CA LEU A 34 0.94 4.18 0.10
C LEU A 34 0.57 4.29 -1.37
N CYS A 35 -0.73 4.43 -1.64
CA CYS A 35 -1.28 4.48 -2.98
C CYS A 35 -1.85 5.86 -3.24
N VAL A 36 -1.58 6.40 -4.43
CA VAL A 36 -2.30 7.54 -4.99
C VAL A 36 -3.28 7.04 -6.04
N GLU A 37 -4.52 7.51 -5.97
CA GLU A 37 -5.56 7.24 -6.95
C GLU A 37 -6.06 8.57 -7.53
N ARG A 38 -6.24 8.65 -8.85
CA ARG A 38 -6.82 9.84 -9.49
C ARG A 38 -8.33 9.67 -9.54
N LEU A 39 -9.08 10.45 -8.77
CA LEU A 39 -10.55 10.40 -8.75
C LEU A 39 -11.18 11.32 -9.80
N GLY A 40 -10.46 12.34 -10.27
CA GLY A 40 -10.96 13.29 -11.25
C GLY A 40 -9.85 14.09 -11.96
N ASP A 41 -10.24 15.11 -12.72
CA ASP A 41 -9.31 15.92 -13.52
C ASP A 41 -8.19 16.54 -12.69
N GLU A 42 -8.52 17.07 -11.52
CA GLU A 42 -7.55 17.62 -10.58
C GLU A 42 -7.69 16.97 -9.20
N GLU A 43 -8.47 15.89 -9.05
CA GLU A 43 -8.79 15.29 -7.75
C GLU A 43 -8.04 13.97 -7.56
N PHE A 44 -7.32 13.88 -6.45
CA PHE A 44 -6.50 12.73 -6.08
C PHE A 44 -6.83 12.28 -4.66
N GLU A 45 -6.66 10.99 -4.40
CA GLU A 45 -6.81 10.41 -3.08
C GLU A 45 -5.53 9.64 -2.72
N LEU A 46 -5.01 9.89 -1.52
CA LEU A 46 -3.97 9.07 -0.92
C LEU A 46 -4.62 8.11 0.07
N THR A 47 -4.24 6.85 -0.04
CA THR A 47 -4.74 5.76 0.80
C THR A 47 -3.59 4.86 1.22
N VAL A 48 -3.62 4.40 2.48
CA VAL A 48 -2.75 3.32 2.95
C VAL A 48 -3.47 1.99 2.72
N ARG A 49 -2.80 1.05 2.08
CA ARG A 49 -3.39 -0.24 1.72
C ARG A 49 -2.42 -1.38 2.00
N GLY A 50 -2.94 -2.56 2.28
CA GLY A 50 -2.17 -3.79 2.43
C GLY A 50 -2.68 -4.87 1.50
N TYR A 51 -1.86 -5.90 1.28
CA TYR A 51 -2.37 -7.11 0.63
C TYR A 51 -3.28 -7.87 1.58
N GLY A 52 -4.29 -8.53 1.01
CA GLY A 52 -5.15 -9.41 1.76
C GLY A 52 -4.43 -10.70 2.15
N TYR A 53 -4.89 -11.31 3.23
CA TYR A 53 -4.49 -12.66 3.60
C TYR A 53 -5.07 -13.69 2.62
N LEU A 54 -4.21 -14.54 2.05
CA LEU A 54 -4.61 -15.59 1.11
C LEU A 54 -4.51 -17.00 1.72
N GLY A 55 -3.66 -17.20 2.73
CA GLY A 55 -3.46 -18.52 3.34
C GLY A 55 -2.18 -18.61 4.17
N GLU A 56 -1.89 -19.79 4.71
CA GLU A 56 -0.64 -20.07 5.43
C GLU A 56 0.34 -20.83 4.53
N VAL A 57 1.64 -20.52 4.63
CA VAL A 57 2.71 -21.23 3.93
C VAL A 57 2.72 -22.71 4.29
N ALA A 58 2.30 -23.06 5.50
CA ALA A 58 2.23 -24.44 5.97
C ALA A 58 1.34 -25.35 5.11
N ASP A 59 0.34 -24.79 4.38
CA ASP A 59 -0.51 -25.56 3.47
C ASP A 59 0.21 -25.93 2.15
N TYR A 60 1.29 -25.21 1.84
CA TYR A 60 2.09 -25.33 0.62
C TYR A 60 3.52 -25.83 0.89
N ALA A 61 3.87 -26.04 2.16
CA ALA A 61 5.18 -26.53 2.57
C ALA A 61 5.19 -28.07 2.59
N ASP A 62 6.30 -28.65 2.14
CA ASP A 62 6.53 -30.09 2.18
C ASP A 62 7.07 -30.54 3.56
N GLU A 63 7.33 -31.85 3.71
CA GLU A 63 7.86 -32.42 4.97
C GLU A 63 9.27 -31.91 5.33
N ASP A 64 10.04 -31.44 4.35
CA ASP A 64 11.36 -30.83 4.52
C ASP A 64 11.31 -29.31 4.76
N GLY A 65 10.12 -28.68 4.68
CA GLY A 65 9.91 -27.25 4.91
C GLY A 65 10.25 -26.35 3.71
N ASP A 66 10.44 -26.95 2.53
CA ASP A 66 10.48 -26.24 1.26
C ASP A 66 9.04 -25.97 0.80
N PHE A 67 8.81 -24.83 0.16
CA PHE A 67 7.48 -24.45 -0.29
C PHE A 67 7.54 -23.80 -1.67
N GLU A 68 6.61 -24.18 -2.53
CA GLU A 68 6.43 -23.57 -3.84
C GLU A 68 5.06 -22.90 -3.89
N LEU A 69 5.04 -21.57 -3.80
CA LEU A 69 3.80 -20.82 -3.90
C LEU A 69 3.37 -20.69 -5.36
N PRO A 70 2.09 -20.96 -5.67
CA PRO A 70 1.56 -20.67 -6.99
C PRO A 70 1.53 -19.15 -7.22
N GLU A 71 1.46 -18.74 -8.49
CA GLU A 71 1.30 -17.34 -8.87
C GLU A 71 -0.06 -16.75 -8.44
N GLU A 72 -1.07 -17.60 -8.24
CA GLU A 72 -2.42 -17.24 -7.80
C GLU A 72 -2.98 -18.27 -6.80
N ILE A 73 -3.66 -17.79 -5.76
CA ILE A 73 -4.42 -18.59 -4.78
C ILE A 73 -5.85 -18.08 -4.76
N ASP A 74 -6.83 -18.97 -4.90
CA ASP A 74 -8.27 -18.62 -5.00
C ASP A 74 -8.59 -17.57 -6.11
N GLY A 75 -7.80 -17.53 -7.17
CA GLY A 75 -7.92 -16.53 -8.24
C GLY A 75 -7.41 -15.13 -7.87
N GLN A 76 -6.65 -15.03 -6.78
CA GLN A 76 -5.97 -13.82 -6.34
C GLN A 76 -4.45 -13.97 -6.53
N TYR A 77 -3.82 -12.97 -7.14
CA TYR A 77 -2.38 -12.93 -7.35
C TYR A 77 -1.60 -13.01 -6.04
N VAL A 78 -0.61 -13.89 -5.94
CA VAL A 78 0.26 -14.01 -4.76
C VAL A 78 1.35 -12.93 -4.81
N ALA A 79 1.32 -12.00 -3.87
CA ALA A 79 2.32 -10.95 -3.77
C ALA A 79 3.56 -11.38 -2.98
N GLY A 80 3.41 -12.31 -2.02
CA GLY A 80 4.52 -12.88 -1.28
C GLY A 80 4.11 -13.48 0.07
N VAL A 81 5.11 -13.61 0.94
CA VAL A 81 4.96 -14.15 2.29
C VAL A 81 5.32 -13.10 3.34
N GLU A 82 4.50 -13.01 4.38
CA GLU A 82 4.65 -12.18 5.57
C GLU A 82 4.92 -13.06 6.79
N ASP A 83 5.82 -12.60 7.66
CA ASP A 83 6.38 -13.35 8.80
C ASP A 83 7.00 -14.73 8.47
N GLY A 84 7.12 -15.09 7.18
CA GLY A 84 7.53 -16.42 6.76
C GLY A 84 6.42 -17.47 6.85
N GLU A 85 5.21 -17.08 7.27
CA GLU A 85 4.12 -17.99 7.61
C GLU A 85 2.81 -17.65 6.88
N PHE A 86 2.57 -16.37 6.57
CA PHE A 86 1.31 -15.91 5.98
C PHE A 86 1.50 -15.52 4.52
N ILE A 87 0.74 -16.13 3.62
CA ILE A 87 0.73 -15.77 2.21
C ILE A 87 -0.23 -14.60 2.01
N VAL A 88 0.25 -13.56 1.34
CA VAL A 88 -0.53 -12.37 1.05
C VAL A 88 -0.57 -12.06 -0.43
N GLY A 89 -1.66 -11.43 -0.85
CA GLY A 89 -1.84 -11.04 -2.24
C GLY A 89 -3.25 -10.54 -2.55
N GLY A 90 -3.62 -10.59 -3.83
CA GLY A 90 -4.83 -10.00 -4.37
C GLY A 90 -4.68 -8.50 -4.62
N ASP A 91 -5.82 -7.80 -4.60
CA ASP A 91 -5.84 -6.35 -4.74
C ASP A 91 -5.40 -5.66 -3.44
N LEU A 92 -4.85 -4.46 -3.57
CA LEU A 92 -4.50 -3.64 -2.42
C LEU A 92 -5.78 -3.09 -1.78
N VAL A 93 -6.08 -3.56 -0.57
CA VAL A 93 -7.27 -3.18 0.19
C VAL A 93 -6.91 -2.27 1.35
N ILE A 94 -7.84 -1.41 1.74
CA ILE A 94 -7.70 -0.58 2.93
C ILE A 94 -7.87 -1.50 4.13
N GLN A 95 -6.78 -1.80 4.84
CA GLN A 95 -6.77 -2.73 5.98
C GLN A 95 -7.33 -2.10 7.25
N SER A 96 -7.32 -0.77 7.32
CA SER A 96 -7.71 0.01 8.49
C SER A 96 -8.37 1.28 8.01
N GLU A 97 -9.64 1.47 8.37
CA GLU A 97 -10.34 2.74 8.14
C GLU A 97 -9.72 3.89 8.98
N ASP A 98 -8.97 3.54 10.04
CA ASP A 98 -8.31 4.46 10.96
C ASP A 98 -6.99 5.03 10.39
N ASP A 99 -6.29 4.29 9.52
CA ASP A 99 -5.11 4.78 8.79
C ASP A 99 -5.47 5.93 7.83
N GLY A 100 -6.76 6.10 7.55
CA GLY A 100 -7.33 7.26 6.91
C GLY A 100 -7.11 7.31 5.40
N SER A 101 -7.81 8.25 4.78
CA SER A 101 -7.59 8.66 3.41
C SER A 101 -7.61 10.17 3.36
N VAL A 102 -6.79 10.76 2.49
CA VAL A 102 -6.84 12.19 2.24
C VAL A 102 -7.12 12.45 0.77
N ARG A 103 -8.24 13.13 0.52
CA ARG A 103 -8.59 13.64 -0.81
C ARG A 103 -8.05 15.04 -0.96
N PHE A 104 -7.50 15.32 -2.11
CA PHE A 104 -6.96 16.62 -2.40
C PHE A 104 -7.05 16.94 -3.88
N SER A 105 -7.39 18.18 -4.16
CA SER A 105 -7.28 18.71 -5.52
C SER A 105 -5.98 19.46 -5.75
N ASN A 106 -5.33 19.86 -4.66
CA ASN A 106 -4.06 20.54 -4.65
C ASN A 106 -3.18 19.94 -3.55
N SER A 107 -2.00 19.46 -3.94
CA SER A 107 -1.06 18.82 -3.02
C SER A 107 -0.63 19.78 -1.91
N SER A 108 -0.56 21.09 -2.17
CA SER A 108 -0.15 22.10 -1.18
C SER A 108 -1.22 22.43 -0.14
N GLN A 109 -2.34 21.69 -0.11
CA GLN A 109 -3.32 21.83 0.96
C GLN A 109 -2.73 21.33 2.29
N ILE A 110 -2.95 22.13 3.34
CA ILE A 110 -2.50 21.83 4.70
C ILE A 110 -2.99 20.44 5.14
N GLU A 111 -4.20 20.05 4.78
CA GLU A 111 -4.79 18.75 5.12
C GLU A 111 -3.97 17.56 4.60
N VAL A 112 -3.40 17.67 3.39
CA VAL A 112 -2.52 16.64 2.82
C VAL A 112 -1.21 16.59 3.60
N THR A 113 -0.67 17.75 3.94
CA THR A 113 0.59 17.83 4.69
C THR A 113 0.41 17.31 6.10
N GLU A 114 -0.67 17.67 6.79
CA GLU A 114 -1.00 17.20 8.15
C GLU A 114 -1.33 15.71 8.18
N TRP A 115 -2.07 15.20 7.19
CA TRP A 115 -2.28 13.76 7.06
C TRP A 115 -0.95 13.06 6.82
N LEU A 116 -0.14 13.55 5.88
CA LEU A 116 1.19 13.03 5.62
C LEU A 116 2.11 13.12 6.84
N GLU A 117 1.99 14.12 7.71
CA GLU A 117 2.75 14.21 8.96
C GLU A 117 2.29 13.17 9.98
N GLN A 118 0.98 12.92 10.07
CA GLN A 118 0.41 11.83 10.89
C GLN A 118 0.90 10.46 10.41
N VAL A 119 0.88 10.21 9.09
CA VAL A 119 1.44 8.97 8.52
C VAL A 119 2.96 9.01 8.33
N LYS A 120 3.68 10.15 8.42
CA LYS A 120 5.16 10.21 8.33
C LYS A 120 5.84 9.66 9.56
N GLY A 121 5.17 9.69 10.71
CA GLY A 121 5.62 8.94 11.89
C GLY A 121 5.67 7.43 11.64
N LEU A 122 5.03 6.99 10.56
CA LEU A 122 4.77 5.61 10.22
C LEU A 122 5.49 5.22 8.89
N PHE A 123 5.37 5.99 7.81
CA PHE A 123 6.02 5.79 6.50
C PHE A 123 7.28 6.65 6.32
N HIS A 124 8.33 6.09 5.69
CA HIS A 124 9.55 6.83 5.34
C HIS A 124 9.36 7.68 4.08
N ILE A 125 8.30 8.50 4.07
CA ILE A 125 8.03 9.43 2.98
C ILE A 125 9.10 10.50 3.04
N ARG A 126 10.14 10.36 2.21
CA ARG A 126 11.11 11.43 2.03
C ARG A 126 10.33 12.68 1.67
N SER A 127 10.59 13.78 2.38
CA SER A 127 10.00 15.08 2.08
C SER A 127 10.30 15.55 0.64
N GLU A 128 11.17 14.83 -0.08
CA GLU A 128 11.54 14.93 -1.50
C GLU A 128 10.59 14.20 -2.47
N THR A 129 9.93 13.11 -2.03
CA THR A 129 8.95 12.32 -2.81
C THR A 129 7.61 13.06 -2.93
N VAL A 130 7.29 13.86 -1.91
CA VAL A 130 6.14 14.76 -1.88
C VAL A 130 6.66 16.18 -1.66
N GLN A 131 7.25 16.78 -2.70
CA GLN A 131 7.64 18.20 -2.66
C GLN A 131 6.60 19.06 -3.36
N PHE A 132 5.98 19.92 -2.57
CA PHE A 132 5.14 21.06 -2.97
C PHE A 132 5.97 22.17 -3.64
#